data_AF-W4UP46-F1
#
_entry.id   AF-W4UP46-F1
#
_cell.length_a   1.000
_cell.length_b   1.000
_cell.length_c   1.000
_cell.angle_alpha   90.00
_cell.angle_beta   90.00
_cell.angle_gamma   90.00
#
_symmetry.space_group_name_H-M   'P 1'
#
loop_
_entity.id
_entity.type
_entity.pdbx_description
1 polymer ?
#
loop_
_entity_poly.entity_id
_entity_poly.type
_entity_poly.pdbx_seq_one_letter_code
_entity_poly.pdbx_strand_id
1 'polypeptide(L)'
;MKTTKLFFLLSICFLSSSTVFKASAQTLEQLDNSLQEINKDLQQKQLSHSWLLMEDYLDFCERSGKTISIKSEDYLKVLTYERKPKELKPQENAYLKAKEILEKHMRQYPDYAKADEQRRIARSEIERKNASAALSTVYSRLWNDDKKYQKLRNNEQIALRAYRIATVRYMLKEHEEAQRVMPSGIIGYADKKTLQENNVELRKLSLEISLLQQLQNETLRKYQRIKYQLK
;
A
#
# COMPACT_ATOMS: atom_id res chain seq x y z
N MET A 1 23.85 45.83 60.50
CA MET A 1 23.51 44.37 60.52
C MET A 1 22.26 43.97 59.71
N LYS A 2 21.80 44.74 58.69
CA LYS A 2 20.62 44.38 57.86
C LYS A 2 20.96 44.00 56.41
N THR A 3 22.16 44.28 55.92
CA THR A 3 22.57 44.06 54.52
C THR A 3 23.09 42.65 54.23
N THR A 4 23.62 41.95 55.25
CA THR A 4 24.20 40.60 55.10
C THR A 4 23.15 39.49 54.93
N LYS A 5 21.92 39.69 55.44
CA LYS A 5 20.80 38.74 55.25
C LYS A 5 20.20 38.80 53.84
N LEU A 6 20.26 39.95 53.16
CA LEU A 6 19.70 40.13 51.82
C LEU A 6 20.58 39.48 50.73
N PHE A 7 21.90 39.51 50.89
CA PHE A 7 22.85 38.82 49.99
C PHE A 7 22.78 37.29 50.10
N PHE A 8 22.52 36.74 51.30
CA PHE A 8 22.39 35.30 51.49
C PHE A 8 21.08 34.75 50.88
N LEU A 9 19.98 35.52 50.97
CA LEU A 9 18.68 35.16 50.37
C LEU A 9 18.70 35.25 48.83
N LEU A 10 19.37 36.25 48.24
CA LEU A 10 19.55 36.32 46.78
C LEU A 10 20.42 35.15 46.25
N SER A 11 21.48 34.78 46.97
CA SER A 11 22.38 33.69 46.56
C SER A 11 21.67 32.33 46.54
N ILE A 12 20.81 32.05 47.53
CA ILE A 12 20.00 30.81 47.59
C ILE A 12 18.97 30.73 46.45
N CYS A 13 18.35 31.86 46.06
CA CYS A 13 17.43 31.91 44.92
C CYS A 13 18.13 31.75 43.56
N PHE A 14 19.36 32.24 43.41
CA PHE A 14 20.15 32.05 42.18
C PHE A 14 20.67 30.62 42.05
N LEU A 15 21.11 30.00 43.16
CA LEU A 15 21.53 28.60 43.17
C LEU A 15 20.37 27.64 42.87
N SER A 16 19.20 27.83 43.50
CA SER A 16 18.02 26.99 43.25
C SER A 16 17.46 27.14 41.83
N SER A 17 17.50 28.35 41.26
CA SER A 17 17.11 28.56 39.86
C SER A 17 18.06 27.85 38.90
N SER A 18 19.37 27.97 39.12
CA SER A 18 20.37 27.33 38.25
C SER A 18 20.32 25.79 38.26
N THR A 19 19.98 25.17 39.39
CA THR A 19 19.82 23.72 39.49
C THR A 19 18.53 23.22 38.83
N VAL A 20 17.41 23.96 38.98
CA VAL A 20 16.14 23.65 38.30
C VAL A 20 16.27 23.78 36.79
N PHE A 21 16.96 24.82 36.29
CA PHE A 21 17.23 24.99 34.86
C PHE A 21 18.16 23.90 34.28
N LYS A 22 19.18 23.45 35.05
CA LYS A 22 20.04 22.34 34.62
C LYS A 22 19.28 21.01 34.60
N ALA A 23 18.44 20.75 35.60
CA ALA A 23 17.63 19.53 35.66
C ALA A 23 16.58 19.49 34.52
N SER A 24 15.97 20.62 34.17
CA SER A 24 15.03 20.67 33.05
C SER A 24 15.72 20.50 31.69
N ALA A 25 16.90 21.09 31.50
CA ALA A 25 17.69 20.92 30.28
C ALA A 25 18.12 19.46 30.06
N GLN A 26 18.63 18.78 31.10
CA GLN A 26 19.00 17.36 31.04
C GLN A 26 17.78 16.47 30.76
N THR A 27 16.62 16.79 31.35
CA THR A 27 15.38 16.05 31.08
C THR A 27 14.90 16.23 29.64
N LEU A 28 15.02 17.44 29.08
CA LEU A 28 14.67 17.72 27.69
C LEU A 28 15.58 16.96 26.71
N GLU A 29 16.88 16.89 27.00
CA GLU A 29 17.83 16.10 26.19
C GLU A 29 17.49 14.61 26.21
N GLN A 30 17.17 14.05 27.39
CA GLN A 30 16.71 12.66 27.50
C GLN A 30 15.43 12.40 26.70
N LEU A 31 14.45 13.30 26.79
CA LEU A 31 13.21 13.18 26.02
C LEU A 31 13.43 13.32 24.51
N ASP A 32 14.37 14.14 24.08
CA ASP A 32 14.72 14.27 22.66
C ASP A 32 15.38 12.99 22.13
N ASN A 33 16.30 12.40 22.90
CA ASN A 33 16.91 11.11 22.56
C ASN A 33 15.86 10.00 22.48
N SER A 34 14.94 9.92 23.45
CA SER A 34 13.81 8.98 23.37
C SER A 34 12.90 9.27 22.16
N LEU A 35 12.65 10.56 21.86
CA LEU A 35 12.20 11.10 20.58
C LEU A 35 12.72 10.33 19.38
N GLN A 36 14.03 10.42 19.21
CA GLN A 36 14.73 9.91 18.05
C GLN A 36 14.68 8.37 17.98
N GLU A 37 14.84 7.69 19.12
CA GLU A 37 14.77 6.22 19.18
C GLU A 37 13.37 5.69 18.84
N ILE A 38 12.32 6.27 19.43
CA ILE A 38 10.93 5.90 19.16
C ILE A 38 10.59 6.14 17.69
N ASN A 39 10.99 7.28 17.14
CA ASN A 39 10.74 7.62 15.73
C ASN A 39 11.41 6.62 14.78
N LYS A 40 12.65 6.25 15.08
CA LYS A 40 13.41 5.28 14.29
C LYS A 40 12.75 3.90 14.33
N ASP A 41 12.37 3.40 15.50
CA ASP A 41 11.72 2.10 15.63
C ASP A 41 10.32 2.11 14.98
N LEU A 42 9.54 3.18 15.20
CA LEU A 42 8.24 3.35 14.58
C LEU A 42 8.33 3.34 13.05
N GLN A 43 9.28 4.09 12.47
CA GLN A 43 9.52 4.09 11.03
C GLN A 43 9.87 2.69 10.53
N GLN A 44 10.81 2.00 11.19
CA GLN A 44 11.23 0.67 10.80
C GLN A 44 10.06 -0.33 10.84
N LYS A 45 9.24 -0.30 11.89
CA LYS A 45 8.08 -1.18 12.01
C LYS A 45 6.98 -0.85 11.01
N GLN A 46 6.76 0.42 10.68
CA GLN A 46 5.83 0.81 9.63
C GLN A 46 6.27 0.29 8.26
N LEU A 47 7.57 0.35 7.95
CA LEU A 47 8.14 -0.27 6.74
C LEU A 47 7.88 -1.78 6.74
N SER A 48 8.36 -2.50 7.76
CA SER A 48 8.20 -3.95 7.87
C SER A 48 6.75 -4.39 7.80
N HIS A 49 5.84 -3.70 8.48
CA HIS A 49 4.41 -3.99 8.43
C HIS A 49 3.84 -3.79 7.03
N SER A 50 4.18 -2.69 6.36
CA SER A 50 3.65 -2.40 5.02
C SER A 50 4.12 -3.40 3.97
N TRP A 51 5.38 -3.85 4.05
CA TRP A 51 5.94 -4.84 3.15
C TRP A 51 5.34 -6.21 3.41
N LEU A 52 5.34 -6.68 4.66
CA LEU A 52 4.75 -7.96 5.02
C LEU A 52 3.25 -8.04 4.66
N LEU A 53 2.50 -6.95 4.83
CA LEU A 53 1.08 -6.91 4.48
C LEU A 53 0.88 -7.09 2.97
N MET A 54 1.76 -6.50 2.18
CA MET A 54 1.71 -6.64 0.73
C MET A 54 2.14 -8.04 0.27
N GLU A 55 3.20 -8.60 0.85
CA GLU A 55 3.64 -9.97 0.57
C GLU A 55 2.51 -10.98 0.84
N ASP A 56 1.94 -10.94 2.03
CA ASP A 56 0.86 -11.86 2.44
C ASP A 56 -0.40 -11.67 1.57
N TYR A 57 -0.69 -10.43 1.14
CA TYR A 57 -1.77 -10.16 0.21
C TYR A 57 -1.52 -10.75 -1.19
N LEU A 58 -0.29 -10.68 -1.68
CA LEU A 58 0.09 -11.23 -2.99
C LEU A 58 -0.02 -12.75 -2.97
N ASP A 59 0.46 -13.39 -1.90
CA ASP A 59 0.33 -14.84 -1.69
C ASP A 59 -1.13 -15.28 -1.51
N PHE A 60 -1.95 -14.45 -0.86
CA PHE A 60 -3.40 -14.65 -0.82
C PHE A 60 -4.03 -14.57 -2.21
N CYS A 61 -3.63 -13.61 -3.05
CA CYS A 61 -4.14 -13.46 -4.41
C CYS A 61 -3.74 -14.64 -5.30
N GLU A 62 -2.50 -15.12 -5.19
CA GLU A 62 -2.02 -16.31 -5.92
C GLU A 62 -2.83 -17.56 -5.55
N ARG A 63 -3.07 -17.80 -4.26
CA ARG A 63 -3.83 -18.97 -3.77
C ARG A 63 -5.32 -18.90 -4.08
N SER A 64 -5.94 -17.73 -3.93
CA SER A 64 -7.39 -17.57 -4.11
C SER A 64 -7.81 -17.34 -5.56
N GLY A 65 -6.85 -17.06 -6.46
CA GLY A 65 -7.14 -16.59 -7.81
C GLY A 65 -7.75 -15.19 -7.86
N LYS A 66 -7.67 -14.43 -6.76
CA LYS A 66 -8.16 -13.04 -6.70
C LYS A 66 -7.35 -12.17 -7.65
N THR A 67 -8.06 -11.30 -8.36
CA THR A 67 -7.45 -10.40 -9.35
C THR A 67 -7.20 -9.03 -8.73
N ILE A 68 -5.97 -8.54 -8.86
CA ILE A 68 -5.59 -7.20 -8.44
C ILE A 68 -6.02 -6.19 -9.50
N SER A 69 -6.51 -5.01 -9.08
CA SER A 69 -6.81 -3.91 -10.01
C SER A 69 -5.56 -3.04 -10.22
N ILE A 70 -5.12 -2.87 -11.46
CA ILE A 70 -4.05 -1.91 -11.78
C ILE A 70 -4.54 -0.46 -11.64
N LYS A 71 -5.86 -0.24 -11.61
CA LYS A 71 -6.43 1.12 -11.55
C LYS A 71 -6.48 1.71 -10.14
N SER A 72 -6.34 0.89 -9.11
CA SER A 72 -6.46 1.32 -7.71
C SER A 72 -5.21 2.03 -7.17
N GLU A 73 -4.11 2.03 -7.91
CA GLU A 73 -2.86 2.68 -7.52
C GLU A 73 -2.20 3.31 -8.75
N ASP A 74 -1.80 4.58 -8.68
CA ASP A 74 -1.29 5.30 -9.83
C ASP A 74 0.06 4.78 -10.28
N TYR A 75 0.91 4.38 -9.32
CA TYR A 75 2.21 3.85 -9.66
C TYR A 75 2.12 2.52 -10.42
N LEU A 76 1.11 1.69 -10.15
CA LEU A 76 0.86 0.48 -10.95
C LEU A 76 0.48 0.80 -12.40
N LYS A 77 -0.23 1.92 -12.64
CA LYS A 77 -0.52 2.39 -14.01
C LYS A 77 0.77 2.77 -14.73
N VAL A 78 1.65 3.52 -14.07
CA VAL A 78 2.96 3.91 -14.62
C VAL A 78 3.77 2.67 -14.99
N LEU A 79 3.88 1.69 -14.09
CA LEU A 79 4.62 0.45 -14.35
C LEU A 79 4.03 -0.35 -15.52
N THR A 80 2.70 -0.37 -15.66
CA THR A 80 1.99 -1.18 -16.67
C THR A 80 1.96 -0.53 -18.05
N TYR A 81 1.72 0.78 -18.13
CA TYR A 81 1.41 1.45 -19.40
C TYR A 81 2.54 2.33 -19.92
N GLU A 82 3.38 2.88 -19.03
CA GLU A 82 4.37 3.89 -19.39
C GLU A 82 5.79 3.33 -19.31
N ARG A 83 6.26 2.98 -18.10
CA ARG A 83 7.64 2.57 -17.86
C ARG A 83 7.95 1.16 -18.37
N LYS A 84 7.01 0.23 -18.19
CA LYS A 84 7.11 -1.17 -18.63
C LYS A 84 8.48 -1.83 -18.34
N PRO A 85 8.85 -2.01 -17.06
CA PRO A 85 10.11 -2.64 -16.67
C PRO A 85 10.41 -3.94 -17.42
N LYS A 86 11.69 -4.16 -17.76
CA LYS A 86 12.13 -5.33 -18.55
C LYS A 86 11.89 -6.64 -17.80
N GLU A 87 11.95 -6.59 -16.47
CA GLU A 87 11.72 -7.70 -15.55
C GLU A 87 10.29 -8.25 -15.66
N LEU A 88 9.33 -7.43 -16.10
CA LEU A 88 7.93 -7.82 -16.27
C LEU A 88 7.63 -8.42 -17.65
N LYS A 89 8.58 -8.35 -18.60
CA LYS A 89 8.39 -8.81 -19.98
C LYS A 89 7.99 -10.28 -20.11
N PRO A 90 8.54 -11.23 -19.32
CA PRO A 90 8.13 -12.62 -19.44
C PRO A 90 6.62 -12.81 -19.18
N GLN A 91 6.11 -12.23 -18.10
CA GLN A 91 4.71 -12.32 -17.71
C GLN A 91 3.81 -11.48 -18.62
N GLU A 92 4.26 -10.29 -19.03
CA GLU A 92 3.55 -9.46 -20.02
C GLU A 92 3.38 -10.23 -21.35
N ASN A 93 4.45 -10.85 -21.86
CA ASN A 93 4.41 -11.62 -23.10
C ASN A 93 3.50 -12.86 -22.99
N ALA A 94 3.54 -13.57 -21.85
CA ALA A 94 2.64 -14.68 -21.60
C ALA A 94 1.16 -14.24 -21.63
N TYR A 95 0.86 -13.11 -20.98
CA TYR A 95 -0.47 -12.51 -21.01
C TYR A 95 -0.89 -12.10 -22.43
N LEU A 96 -0.04 -11.35 -23.15
CA LEU A 96 -0.35 -10.87 -24.50
C LEU A 96 -0.57 -12.03 -25.47
N LYS A 97 0.24 -13.09 -25.39
CA LYS A 97 0.07 -14.30 -26.19
C LYS A 97 -1.25 -15.01 -25.88
N ALA A 98 -1.60 -15.18 -24.61
CA ALA A 98 -2.87 -15.81 -24.22
C ALA A 98 -4.07 -14.99 -24.69
N LYS A 99 -3.98 -13.66 -24.57
CA LYS A 99 -4.98 -12.72 -25.07
C LYS A 99 -5.12 -12.83 -26.59
N GLU A 100 -4.03 -12.81 -27.34
CA GLU A 100 -4.06 -12.93 -28.81
C GLU A 100 -4.72 -14.24 -29.27
N ILE A 101 -4.39 -15.36 -28.62
CA ILE A 101 -5.01 -16.66 -28.94
C ILE A 101 -6.52 -16.64 -28.69
N LEU A 102 -6.95 -16.07 -27.56
CA LEU A 102 -8.37 -15.91 -27.24
C LEU A 102 -9.08 -15.02 -28.28
N GLU A 103 -8.51 -13.86 -28.58
CA GLU A 103 -9.02 -12.91 -29.58
C GLU A 103 -9.14 -13.55 -30.97
N LYS A 104 -8.12 -14.31 -31.40
CA LYS A 104 -8.15 -15.04 -32.67
C LYS A 104 -9.27 -16.06 -32.73
N HIS A 105 -9.56 -16.74 -31.62
CA HIS A 105 -10.68 -17.68 -31.51
C HIS A 105 -12.03 -16.96 -31.57
N MET A 106 -12.20 -15.86 -30.83
CA MET A 106 -13.44 -15.07 -30.83
C MET A 106 -13.76 -14.44 -32.19
N ARG A 107 -12.74 -14.03 -32.96
CA ARG A 107 -12.91 -13.46 -34.30
C ARG A 107 -13.46 -14.43 -35.35
N GLN A 108 -13.52 -15.73 -35.04
CA GLN A 108 -14.15 -16.72 -35.92
C GLN A 108 -15.68 -16.59 -35.91
N TYR A 109 -16.25 -15.92 -34.91
CA TYR A 109 -17.69 -15.72 -34.78
C TYR A 109 -18.10 -14.38 -35.43
N PRO A 110 -18.94 -14.38 -36.48
CA PRO A 110 -19.29 -13.16 -37.21
C PRO A 110 -19.98 -12.10 -36.35
N ASP A 111 -20.78 -12.53 -35.38
CA ASP A 111 -21.48 -11.63 -34.46
C ASP A 111 -20.55 -11.00 -33.42
N TYR A 112 -19.51 -11.71 -32.97
CA TYR A 112 -18.41 -11.10 -32.23
C TYR A 112 -17.71 -10.01 -33.05
N ALA A 113 -17.30 -10.33 -34.27
CA ALA A 113 -16.56 -9.40 -35.12
C ALA A 113 -17.38 -8.12 -35.42
N LYS A 114 -18.68 -8.29 -35.69
CA LYS A 114 -19.62 -7.17 -35.88
C LYS A 114 -19.74 -6.32 -34.62
N ALA A 115 -19.95 -6.93 -33.46
CA ALA A 115 -20.14 -6.22 -32.20
C ALA A 115 -18.85 -5.50 -31.73
N ASP A 116 -17.67 -6.12 -31.92
CA ASP A 116 -16.39 -5.47 -31.60
C ASP A 116 -16.13 -4.26 -32.51
N GLU A 117 -16.40 -4.37 -33.81
CA GLU A 117 -16.24 -3.23 -34.73
C GLU A 117 -17.19 -2.09 -34.37
N GLN A 118 -18.47 -2.39 -34.08
CA GLN A 118 -19.44 -1.41 -33.59
C GLN A 118 -18.94 -0.68 -32.34
N ARG A 119 -18.32 -1.42 -31.40
CA ARG A 119 -17.74 -0.83 -30.18
C ARG A 119 -16.57 0.11 -30.51
N ARG A 120 -15.73 -0.23 -31.50
CA ARG A 120 -14.57 0.59 -31.90
C ARG A 120 -14.96 1.88 -32.59
N ILE A 121 -16.00 1.86 -33.43
CA ILE A 121 -16.45 3.04 -34.18
C ILE A 121 -17.43 3.92 -33.39
N ALA A 122 -18.00 3.43 -32.29
CA ALA A 122 -18.99 4.13 -31.48
C ALA A 122 -18.51 5.53 -31.03
N ARG A 123 -19.31 6.55 -31.35
CA ARG A 123 -19.04 7.97 -31.03
C ARG A 123 -19.88 8.47 -29.85
N SER A 124 -21.08 7.93 -29.70
CA SER A 124 -22.02 8.25 -28.61
C SER A 124 -22.00 7.24 -27.47
N GLU A 125 -22.50 7.65 -26.31
CA GLU A 125 -22.69 6.73 -25.16
C GLU A 125 -23.69 5.61 -25.47
N ILE A 126 -24.76 5.93 -26.19
CA ILE A 126 -25.81 4.97 -26.58
C ILE A 126 -25.21 3.88 -27.48
N GLU A 127 -24.42 4.25 -28.48
CA GLU A 127 -23.71 3.29 -29.35
C GLU A 127 -22.76 2.39 -28.55
N ARG A 128 -21.99 2.96 -27.61
CA ARG A 128 -21.10 2.18 -26.73
C ARG A 128 -21.86 1.19 -25.86
N LYS A 129 -22.98 1.62 -25.28
CA LYS A 129 -23.86 0.76 -24.47
C LYS A 129 -24.44 -0.38 -25.30
N ASN A 130 -24.95 -0.09 -26.50
CA ASN A 130 -25.51 -1.09 -27.40
C ASN A 130 -24.47 -2.11 -27.86
N ALA A 131 -23.28 -1.66 -28.29
CA ALA A 131 -22.20 -2.55 -28.69
C ALA A 131 -21.70 -3.41 -27.51
N SER A 132 -21.64 -2.83 -26.30
CA SER A 132 -21.26 -3.58 -25.08
C SER A 132 -22.30 -4.64 -24.73
N ALA A 133 -23.59 -4.34 -24.87
CA ALA A 133 -24.67 -5.30 -24.67
C ALA A 133 -24.59 -6.45 -25.68
N ALA A 134 -24.38 -6.14 -26.97
CA ALA A 134 -24.20 -7.16 -28.01
C ALA A 134 -23.00 -8.09 -27.71
N LEU A 135 -21.85 -7.52 -27.33
CA LEU A 135 -20.68 -8.29 -26.92
C LEU A 135 -20.98 -9.15 -25.68
N SER A 136 -21.72 -8.63 -24.70
CA SER A 136 -22.10 -9.40 -23.51
C SER A 136 -22.93 -10.62 -23.89
N THR A 137 -23.88 -10.50 -24.81
CA THR A 137 -24.67 -11.62 -25.31
C THR A 137 -23.78 -12.67 -25.98
N VAL A 138 -22.82 -12.23 -26.81
CA VAL A 138 -21.84 -13.12 -27.46
C VAL A 138 -21.00 -13.86 -26.41
N TYR A 139 -20.46 -13.17 -25.41
CA TYR A 139 -19.65 -13.79 -24.37
C TYR A 139 -20.43 -14.81 -23.55
N SER A 140 -21.68 -14.51 -23.20
CA SER A 140 -22.55 -15.46 -22.47
C SER A 140 -22.82 -16.71 -23.28
N ARG A 141 -23.13 -16.58 -24.58
CA ARG A 141 -23.31 -17.72 -25.47
C ARG A 141 -22.03 -18.55 -25.58
N LEU A 142 -20.89 -17.91 -25.88
CA LEU A 142 -19.60 -18.61 -25.99
C LEU A 142 -19.22 -19.30 -24.68
N TRP A 143 -19.52 -18.68 -23.54
CA TRP A 143 -19.29 -19.32 -22.24
C TRP A 143 -20.14 -20.58 -22.07
N ASN A 144 -21.39 -20.60 -22.50
CA ASN A 144 -22.27 -21.75 -22.32
C ASN A 144 -21.99 -22.87 -23.35
N ASP A 145 -21.72 -22.49 -24.60
CA ASP A 145 -21.76 -23.42 -25.73
C ASP A 145 -20.37 -23.87 -26.19
N ASP A 146 -19.32 -23.11 -25.86
CA ASP A 146 -17.96 -23.33 -26.37
C ASP A 146 -16.93 -23.61 -25.26
N LYS A 147 -16.67 -24.90 -25.05
CA LYS A 147 -15.65 -25.38 -24.12
C LYS A 147 -14.23 -24.89 -24.46
N LYS A 148 -13.93 -24.65 -25.74
CA LYS A 148 -12.63 -24.12 -26.15
C LYS A 148 -12.51 -22.66 -25.74
N TYR A 149 -13.55 -21.85 -25.93
CA TYR A 149 -13.60 -20.49 -25.41
C TYR A 149 -13.42 -20.44 -23.89
N GLN A 150 -14.14 -21.27 -23.12
CA GLN A 150 -13.98 -21.33 -21.65
C GLN A 150 -12.51 -21.57 -21.26
N LYS A 151 -11.86 -22.58 -21.88
CA LYS A 151 -10.46 -22.91 -21.61
C LYS A 151 -9.52 -21.76 -21.96
N LEU A 152 -9.69 -21.15 -23.13
CA LEU A 152 -8.86 -20.02 -23.56
C LEU A 152 -9.06 -18.79 -22.66
N ARG A 153 -10.29 -18.51 -22.26
CA ARG A 153 -10.59 -17.41 -21.33
C ARG A 153 -9.97 -17.64 -19.96
N ASN A 154 -10.07 -18.85 -19.42
CA ASN A 154 -9.42 -19.19 -18.16
C ASN A 154 -7.90 -19.05 -18.23
N ASN A 155 -7.28 -19.49 -19.34
CA ASN A 155 -5.84 -19.33 -19.56
C ASN A 155 -5.42 -17.85 -19.64
N GLU A 156 -6.18 -17.02 -20.36
CA GLU A 156 -5.93 -15.56 -20.42
C GLU A 156 -6.05 -14.91 -19.05
N GLN A 157 -7.04 -15.28 -18.24
CA GLN A 157 -7.21 -14.75 -16.89
C GLN A 157 -6.10 -15.19 -15.94
N ILE A 158 -5.63 -16.44 -16.05
CA ILE A 158 -4.46 -16.93 -15.28
C ILE A 158 -3.22 -16.10 -15.62
N ALA A 159 -2.93 -15.92 -16.92
CA ALA A 159 -1.78 -15.15 -17.37
C ALA A 159 -1.87 -13.66 -16.97
N LEU A 160 -3.08 -13.07 -17.07
CA LEU A 160 -3.33 -11.70 -16.64
C LEU A 160 -3.07 -11.54 -15.14
N ARG A 161 -3.57 -12.46 -14.31
CA ARG A 161 -3.33 -12.43 -12.86
C ARG A 161 -1.85 -12.52 -12.53
N ALA A 162 -1.14 -13.47 -13.15
CA ALA A 162 0.31 -13.63 -12.97
C ALA A 162 1.07 -12.35 -13.33
N TYR A 163 0.71 -11.70 -14.45
CA TYR A 163 1.30 -10.42 -14.85
C TYR A 163 1.02 -9.33 -13.81
N ARG A 164 -0.22 -9.17 -13.34
CA ARG A 164 -0.55 -8.14 -12.35
C ARG A 164 0.13 -8.37 -11.00
N ILE A 165 0.21 -9.61 -10.53
CA ILE A 165 0.92 -9.97 -9.30
C ILE A 165 2.41 -9.66 -9.45
N ALA A 166 3.02 -10.01 -10.58
CA ALA A 166 4.41 -9.64 -10.87
C ALA A 166 4.63 -8.12 -10.87
N THR A 167 3.70 -7.33 -11.43
CA THR A 167 3.77 -5.86 -11.39
C THR A 167 3.76 -5.33 -9.95
N VAL A 168 2.92 -5.87 -9.08
CA VAL A 168 2.88 -5.43 -7.67
C VAL A 168 4.12 -5.91 -6.91
N ARG A 169 4.61 -7.13 -7.16
CA ARG A 169 5.90 -7.61 -6.60
C ARG A 169 7.06 -6.70 -7.01
N TYR A 170 7.08 -6.24 -8.26
CA TYR A 170 8.07 -5.26 -8.73
C TYR A 170 7.95 -3.93 -7.98
N MET A 171 6.73 -3.42 -7.84
CA MET A 171 6.48 -2.22 -7.05
C MET A 171 6.95 -2.37 -5.59
N LEU A 172 6.62 -3.49 -4.94
CA LEU A 172 7.04 -3.79 -3.57
C LEU A 172 8.57 -3.74 -3.43
N LYS A 173 9.29 -4.43 -4.33
CA LYS A 173 10.76 -4.43 -4.35
C LYS A 173 11.34 -3.01 -4.44
N GLU A 174 10.79 -2.15 -5.30
CA GLU A 174 11.26 -0.75 -5.40
C GLU A 174 10.94 0.10 -4.17
N HIS A 175 9.90 -0.26 -3.40
CA HIS A 175 9.60 0.39 -2.14
C HIS A 175 10.56 -0.08 -1.03
N GLU A 176 10.87 -1.37 -0.99
CA GLU A 176 11.86 -1.95 -0.08
C GLU A 176 13.26 -1.35 -0.30
N GLU A 177 13.73 -1.34 -1.55
CA GLU A 177 15.04 -0.77 -1.92
C GLU A 177 15.13 0.73 -1.60
N ALA A 178 14.01 1.45 -1.74
CA ALA A 178 13.94 2.88 -1.42
C ALA A 178 13.64 3.17 0.05
N GLN A 179 13.48 2.15 0.92
CA GLN A 179 13.06 2.32 2.32
C GLN A 179 11.77 3.14 2.47
N ARG A 180 10.78 2.87 1.61
CA ARG A 180 9.48 3.52 1.57
C ARG A 180 8.36 2.57 1.98
N VAL A 181 7.36 3.12 2.66
CA VAL A 181 6.13 2.40 3.03
C VAL A 181 5.40 2.00 1.76
N MET A 182 5.02 0.72 1.67
CA MET A 182 4.24 0.22 0.54
C MET A 182 2.78 0.71 0.64
N PRO A 183 2.24 1.37 -0.41
CA PRO A 183 0.83 1.70 -0.48
C PRO A 183 -0.05 0.45 -0.39
N SER A 184 -1.02 0.47 0.52
CA SER A 184 -1.97 -0.63 0.73
C SER A 184 -3.37 -0.34 0.15
N GLY A 185 -3.49 0.66 -0.72
CA GLY A 185 -4.76 1.08 -1.33
C GLY A 185 -5.39 0.04 -2.26
N ILE A 186 -4.57 -0.89 -2.78
CA ILE A 186 -5.03 -2.01 -3.61
C ILE A 186 -5.69 -3.13 -2.80
N ILE A 187 -5.50 -3.15 -1.48
CA ILE A 187 -6.01 -4.19 -0.59
C ILE A 187 -7.35 -3.72 -0.02
N GLY A 188 -8.42 -4.48 -0.28
CA GLY A 188 -9.74 -4.19 0.26
C GLY A 188 -9.77 -4.33 1.78
N TYR A 189 -10.69 -3.64 2.45
CA TYR A 189 -10.83 -3.68 3.91
C TYR A 189 -11.01 -5.12 4.45
N ALA A 190 -11.91 -5.90 3.83
CA ALA A 190 -12.16 -7.28 4.21
C ALA A 190 -10.88 -8.14 4.11
N ASP A 191 -10.11 -7.97 3.02
CA ASP A 191 -8.85 -8.68 2.84
C ASP A 191 -7.83 -8.29 3.91
N LYS A 192 -7.66 -6.98 4.20
CA LYS A 192 -6.75 -6.51 5.26
C LYS A 192 -7.09 -7.15 6.60
N LYS A 193 -8.38 -7.17 6.95
CA LYS A 193 -8.86 -7.80 8.20
C LYS A 193 -8.52 -9.28 8.22
N THR A 194 -8.82 -10.03 7.16
CA THR A 194 -8.52 -11.46 7.07
C THR A 194 -7.02 -11.74 7.15
N LEU A 195 -6.17 -10.94 6.49
CA LEU A 195 -4.71 -11.08 6.57
C LEU A 195 -4.22 -10.83 8.00
N GLN A 196 -4.69 -9.76 8.64
CA GLN A 196 -4.37 -9.47 10.04
C GLN A 196 -4.84 -10.60 10.97
N GLU A 197 -6.03 -11.16 10.79
CA GLU A 197 -6.53 -12.26 11.63
C GLU A 197 -5.74 -13.57 11.45
N ASN A 198 -5.14 -13.80 10.28
CA ASN A 198 -4.45 -15.04 9.97
C ASN A 198 -2.93 -14.97 10.15
N ASN A 199 -2.34 -13.77 10.13
CA ASN A 199 -0.90 -13.58 10.20
C ASN A 199 -0.48 -12.99 11.56
N VAL A 200 0.16 -13.81 12.39
CA VAL A 200 0.58 -13.44 13.76
C VAL A 200 1.57 -12.28 13.76
N GLU A 201 2.54 -12.28 12.84
CA GLU A 201 3.55 -11.22 12.77
C GLU A 201 2.94 -9.89 12.31
N LEU A 202 1.98 -9.90 11.39
CA LEU A 202 1.23 -8.69 11.04
C LEU A 202 0.50 -8.09 12.24
N ARG A 203 -0.16 -8.92 13.06
CA ARG A 203 -0.82 -8.43 14.29
C ARG A 203 0.17 -7.85 15.27
N LYS A 204 1.28 -8.57 15.49
CA LYS A 204 2.34 -8.13 16.39
C LYS A 204 2.89 -6.77 15.95
N LEU A 205 3.27 -6.62 14.69
CA LEU A 205 3.75 -5.34 14.15
C LEU A 205 2.70 -4.24 14.29
N SER A 206 1.42 -4.53 14.01
CA SER A 206 0.34 -3.57 14.18
C SER A 206 0.18 -3.11 15.63
N LEU A 207 0.32 -4.01 16.60
CA LEU A 207 0.28 -3.69 18.03
C LEU A 207 1.50 -2.87 18.45
N GLU A 208 2.70 -3.28 18.05
CA GLU A 208 3.94 -2.56 18.34
C GLU A 208 3.92 -1.13 17.77
N ILE A 209 3.46 -0.95 16.53
CA ILE A 209 3.26 0.38 15.92
C ILE A 209 2.31 1.22 16.77
N SER A 210 1.18 0.66 17.19
CA SER A 210 0.19 1.38 18.00
C SER A 210 0.76 1.82 19.35
N LEU A 211 1.52 0.94 20.01
CA LEU A 211 2.19 1.23 21.29
C LEU A 211 3.27 2.31 21.12
N LEU A 212 4.09 2.22 20.07
CA LEU A 212 5.11 3.23 19.76
C LEU A 212 4.49 4.59 19.46
N GLN A 213 3.37 4.64 18.74
CA GLN A 213 2.64 5.89 18.50
C GLN A 213 2.09 6.50 19.80
N GLN A 214 1.57 5.68 20.71
CA GLN A 214 1.13 6.14 22.02
C GLN A 214 2.31 6.70 22.82
N LEU A 215 3.42 5.96 22.88
CA LEU A 215 4.63 6.37 23.59
C LEU A 215 5.25 7.65 23.00
N GLN A 216 5.29 7.77 21.67
CA GLN A 216 5.72 8.98 20.96
C GLN A 216 4.88 10.19 21.39
N ASN A 217 3.56 10.05 21.38
CA ASN A 217 2.63 11.13 21.74
C ASN A 217 2.78 11.54 23.21
N GLU A 218 2.91 10.58 24.12
CA GLU A 218 3.14 10.85 25.54
C GLU A 218 4.47 11.56 25.78
N THR A 219 5.54 11.09 25.13
CA THR A 219 6.88 11.67 25.24
C THR A 219 6.89 13.09 24.69
N LEU A 220 6.19 13.35 23.57
CA LEU A 220 6.07 14.67 22.96
C LEU A 220 5.31 15.63 23.88
N ARG A 221 4.22 15.17 24.51
CA ARG A 221 3.46 15.95 25.50
C ARG A 221 4.33 16.31 26.71
N LYS A 222 5.12 15.36 27.24
CA LYS A 222 6.07 15.62 28.33
C LYS A 222 7.12 16.65 27.94
N TYR A 223 7.72 16.49 26.75
CA TYR A 223 8.69 17.42 26.20
C TYR A 223 8.11 18.85 26.10
N GLN A 224 6.91 18.99 25.51
CA GLN A 224 6.23 20.28 25.35
C GLN A 224 5.92 20.93 26.70
N ARG A 225 5.44 20.17 27.69
CA ARG A 225 5.16 20.69 29.04
C ARG A 225 6.41 21.27 29.69
N ILE A 226 7.55 20.56 29.62
CA ILE A 226 8.81 21.03 30.20
C ILE A 226 9.36 22.23 29.42
N LYS A 227 9.38 22.15 28.09
CA LYS A 227 9.95 23.20 27.21
C LYS A 227 9.21 24.52 27.32
N TYR A 228 7.88 24.47 27.37
CA TYR A 228 7.02 25.66 27.38
C TYR A 228 6.46 25.98 28.78
N GLN A 229 6.91 25.28 29.83
CA GLN A 229 6.47 25.47 31.21
C GLN A 229 4.93 25.39 31.37
N LEU A 230 4.31 24.49 30.60
CA LEU A 230 2.87 24.26 30.64
C LEU A 230 2.54 23.43 31.87
N LYS A 231 1.48 23.84 32.59
CA LYS A 231 0.95 23.12 33.75
C LYS A 231 0.23 21.83 33.33
#